data_AF-A0A415ZXE4-F1
#
_entry.id   AF-A0A415ZXE4-F1
#
_cell.length_a   1.000
_cell.length_b   1.000
_cell.length_c   1.000
_cell.angle_alpha   90.00
_cell.angle_beta   90.00
_cell.angle_gamma   90.00
#
_symmetry.space_group_name_H-M   'P 1'
#
loop_
_entity.id
_entity.type
_entity.pdbx_description
1 polymer ?
#
loop_
_entity_poly.entity_id
_entity_poly.type
_entity_poly.pdbx_seq_one_letter_code
_entity_poly.pdbx_strand_id
1 'polypeptide(L)'
;MKTICFYFQIHQPFRLKRYRFFDIGNDHYYYDDFQNEEIIRRIAERCYLPANKAILEMIKTSGGKFKVAFSISGMALEQMEIYTPEVIDSFKELAATGNVEFLSETYAHSLSSLGDPAEFKHQVQKQEDKIKSLFGVKPKVFRNTELIYSDEISEMVYAMGYKGMLTEGAKHILGWKSPNYVYSSCTEPKLKLLLKNDRFSEDLSDRFSNYSWNEYPLTADKYISWIAATPDSEQIINLFMNYEVLGSLHPAETGIFDFFKALPRFAAEKGIGFSTPSEVLALMKPVDCISVPYPMSWVDEERDCSSWLGNVLQQEAFRKLNEIGERVRLSQTRRIRQDWYYLQSSDHFYYMSTKHIGAGFSPYDNPYDAFNNYMNVLSDFIVRVNAEFPETIENEELNSLLTTIKNQGEEIEELQKELDKCKKKVAKKAASAE
;
A
#
# COMPACT_ATOMS: atom_id res chain seq x y z
N MET A 1 0.75 -30.99 2.85
CA MET A 1 1.36 -30.30 4.00
C MET A 1 0.75 -28.92 4.05
N LYS A 2 0.24 -28.49 5.22
CA LYS A 2 -0.37 -27.16 5.38
C LYS A 2 0.71 -26.11 5.54
N THR A 3 0.43 -24.88 5.11
CA THR A 3 1.34 -23.74 5.30
C THR A 3 0.59 -22.49 5.74
N ILE A 4 1.24 -21.69 6.58
CA ILE A 4 0.78 -20.36 6.95
C ILE A 4 1.46 -19.35 6.03
N CYS A 5 0.66 -18.47 5.41
CA CYS A 5 1.12 -17.36 4.61
C CYS A 5 0.84 -16.06 5.37
N PHE A 6 1.87 -15.53 6.04
CA PHE A 6 1.79 -14.24 6.72
C PHE A 6 2.12 -13.10 5.75
N TYR A 7 1.28 -12.07 5.73
CA TYR A 7 1.73 -10.75 5.33
C TYR A 7 1.24 -9.67 6.29
N PHE A 8 2.06 -8.63 6.45
CA PHE A 8 1.71 -7.42 7.18
C PHE A 8 1.62 -6.19 6.29
N GLN A 9 0.58 -5.38 6.50
CA GLN A 9 0.45 -4.05 5.91
C GLN A 9 1.09 -3.00 6.82
N ILE A 10 1.81 -2.05 6.23
CA ILE A 10 2.37 -0.88 6.89
C ILE A 10 2.00 0.36 6.10
N HIS A 11 1.21 1.23 6.72
CA HIS A 11 0.82 2.50 6.14
C HIS A 11 0.76 3.59 7.20
N GLN A 12 1.19 4.79 6.83
CA GLN A 12 0.99 6.02 7.61
C GLN A 12 0.74 7.18 6.63
N PRO A 13 -0.37 7.94 6.78
CA PRO A 13 -0.63 9.12 5.96
C PRO A 13 0.22 10.31 6.42
N PHE A 14 0.45 11.26 5.51
CA PHE A 14 0.89 12.60 5.88
C PHE A 14 -0.34 13.41 6.32
N ARG A 15 -0.48 13.61 7.63
CA ARG A 15 -1.61 14.32 8.23
C ARG A 15 -1.60 15.78 7.82
N LEU A 16 -2.78 16.26 7.46
CA LEU A 16 -2.98 17.66 7.11
C LEU A 16 -3.02 18.50 8.38
N LYS A 17 -2.34 19.63 8.38
CA LYS A 17 -2.55 20.66 9.40
C LYS A 17 -3.96 21.24 9.24
N ARG A 18 -4.41 21.94 10.28
CA ARG A 18 -5.66 22.68 10.20
C ARG A 18 -5.55 23.76 9.11
N TYR A 19 -6.42 23.69 8.11
CA TYR A 19 -6.40 24.53 6.92
C TYR A 19 -7.77 25.14 6.67
N ARG A 20 -7.84 26.47 6.73
CA ARG A 20 -9.07 27.26 6.70
C ARG A 20 -9.26 27.88 5.32
N PHE A 21 -10.49 28.33 5.05
CA PHE A 21 -10.83 29.00 3.80
C PHE A 21 -9.91 30.18 3.46
N PHE A 22 -9.49 30.98 4.46
CA PHE A 22 -8.61 32.13 4.25
C PHE A 22 -7.15 31.75 3.91
N ASP A 23 -6.76 30.49 4.11
CA ASP A 23 -5.41 30.02 3.79
C ASP A 23 -5.27 29.73 2.28
N ILE A 24 -6.40 29.52 1.58
CA ILE A 24 -6.44 29.27 0.13
C ILE A 24 -5.86 30.46 -0.62
N GLY A 25 -4.87 30.18 -1.48
CA GLY A 25 -4.10 31.16 -2.25
C GLY A 25 -2.97 31.85 -1.47
N ASN A 26 -2.88 31.63 -0.16
CA ASN A 26 -1.91 32.32 0.72
C ASN A 26 -0.88 31.36 1.34
N ASP A 27 -1.26 30.11 1.63
CA ASP A 27 -0.41 29.12 2.28
C ASP A 27 -0.45 27.79 1.52
N HIS A 28 0.65 27.43 0.87
CA HIS A 28 0.75 26.22 0.06
C HIS A 28 1.37 25.03 0.80
N TYR A 29 1.53 25.12 2.12
CA TYR A 29 2.06 24.04 2.95
C TYR A 29 0.94 23.37 3.77
N TYR A 30 0.66 22.10 3.51
CA TYR A 30 -0.55 21.46 4.04
C TYR A 30 -0.35 20.54 5.25
N TYR A 31 0.89 20.19 5.61
CA TYR A 31 1.14 19.05 6.50
C TYR A 31 1.45 19.47 7.93
N ASP A 32 1.07 18.62 8.87
CA ASP A 32 1.43 18.76 10.29
C ASP A 32 2.68 17.90 10.57
N ASP A 33 3.86 18.49 10.35
CA ASP A 33 5.14 17.77 10.49
C ASP A 33 5.39 17.29 11.91
N PHE A 34 4.97 18.07 12.90
CA PHE A 34 5.13 17.72 14.31
C PHE A 34 4.34 16.45 14.63
N GLN A 35 3.05 16.41 14.27
CA GLN A 35 2.23 15.21 14.49
C GLN A 35 2.73 14.01 13.68
N ASN A 36 3.13 14.22 12.42
CA ASN A 36 3.65 13.14 11.58
C ASN A 36 4.92 12.54 12.18
N GLU A 37 5.88 13.38 12.60
CA GLU A 37 7.11 12.94 13.27
C GLU A 37 6.83 12.23 14.59
N GLU A 38 6.01 12.82 15.47
CA GLU A 38 5.71 12.24 16.78
C GLU A 38 5.09 10.84 16.64
N ILE A 39 4.11 10.70 15.73
CA ILE A 39 3.38 9.45 15.55
C ILE A 39 4.29 8.37 14.95
N ILE A 40 5.02 8.66 13.86
CA ILE A 40 5.86 7.66 13.22
C ILE A 40 7.01 7.22 14.14
N ARG A 41 7.60 8.13 14.94
CA ARG A 41 8.62 7.78 15.95
C ARG A 41 8.05 6.86 17.01
N ARG A 42 6.88 7.20 17.56
CA ARG A 42 6.22 6.39 18.57
C ARG A 42 5.88 4.98 18.05
N ILE A 43 5.39 4.87 16.82
CA ILE A 43 5.09 3.56 16.21
C ILE A 43 6.37 2.80 15.91
N ALA A 44 7.43 3.46 15.42
CA ALA A 44 8.72 2.82 15.18
C ALA A 44 9.30 2.18 16.45
N GLU A 45 9.29 2.91 17.57
CA GLU A 45 9.82 2.45 18.86
C GLU A 45 9.00 1.31 19.47
N ARG A 46 7.67 1.38 19.38
CA ARG A 46 6.77 0.41 20.03
C ARG A 46 6.45 -0.80 19.17
N CYS A 47 6.43 -0.63 17.84
CA CYS A 47 6.00 -1.64 16.88
C CYS A 47 7.12 -2.03 15.93
N TYR A 48 7.51 -1.17 14.99
CA TYR A 48 8.31 -1.62 13.84
C TYR A 48 9.68 -2.17 14.22
N LEU A 49 10.43 -1.51 15.10
CA LEU A 49 11.76 -1.96 15.50
C LEU A 49 11.71 -3.25 16.36
N PRO A 50 10.89 -3.34 17.42
CA PRO A 50 10.73 -4.59 18.17
C PRO A 50 10.20 -5.74 17.32
N ALA A 51 9.24 -5.48 16.43
CA ALA A 51 8.64 -6.48 15.56
C ALA A 51 9.64 -7.00 14.53
N ASN A 52 10.41 -6.12 13.88
CA ASN A 52 11.45 -6.55 12.94
C ASN A 52 12.52 -7.40 13.64
N LYS A 53 12.90 -7.04 14.87
CA LYS A 53 13.81 -7.85 15.70
C LYS A 53 13.22 -9.23 16.02
N ALA A 54 11.94 -9.30 16.39
CA ALA A 54 11.26 -10.56 16.70
C ALA A 54 11.16 -11.46 15.45
N ILE A 55 10.80 -10.91 14.30
CA ILE A 55 10.75 -11.64 13.03
C ILE A 55 12.12 -12.16 12.64
N LEU A 56 13.17 -11.34 12.76
CA LEU A 56 14.53 -11.75 12.49
C LEU A 56 14.98 -12.91 13.39
N GLU A 57 14.62 -12.86 14.68
CA GLU A 57 14.86 -13.95 15.63
C GLU A 57 14.12 -15.23 15.23
N MET A 58 12.85 -15.12 14.83
CA MET A 58 12.05 -16.26 14.35
C MET A 58 12.66 -16.90 13.09
N ILE A 59 13.13 -16.09 12.14
CA ILE A 59 13.82 -16.56 10.94
C ILE A 59 15.10 -17.32 11.32
N LYS A 60 15.96 -16.73 12.16
CA LYS A 60 17.23 -17.33 12.57
C LYS A 60 17.05 -18.61 13.37
N THR A 61 16.17 -18.61 14.38
CA THR A 61 15.94 -19.75 15.27
C THR A 61 15.24 -20.92 14.59
N SER A 62 14.39 -20.64 13.59
CA SER A 62 13.76 -21.68 12.77
C SER A 62 14.66 -22.26 11.67
N GLY A 63 15.88 -21.74 11.51
CA GLY A 63 16.80 -22.14 10.44
C GLY A 63 16.32 -21.71 9.05
N GLY A 64 15.67 -20.55 8.94
CA GLY A 64 15.11 -20.04 7.68
C GLY A 64 13.78 -20.68 7.26
N LYS A 65 13.12 -21.42 8.16
CA LYS A 65 11.80 -22.01 7.87
C LYS A 65 10.66 -21.02 8.03
N PHE A 66 10.77 -20.06 8.94
CA PHE A 66 9.80 -18.99 9.08
C PHE A 66 9.97 -17.98 7.94
N LYS A 67 8.85 -17.62 7.31
CA LYS A 67 8.79 -16.70 6.17
C LYS A 67 7.61 -15.77 6.33
N VAL A 68 7.74 -14.55 5.83
CA VAL A 68 6.73 -13.50 5.96
C VAL A 68 6.81 -12.54 4.77
N ALA A 69 5.72 -11.85 4.49
CA ALA A 69 5.68 -10.77 3.52
C ALA A 69 5.28 -9.42 4.12
N PHE A 70 5.69 -8.34 3.48
CA PHE A 70 5.32 -6.97 3.86
C PHE A 70 4.80 -6.18 2.66
N SER A 71 3.68 -5.49 2.87
CA SER A 71 3.22 -4.41 2.01
C SER A 71 3.47 -3.10 2.75
N ILE A 72 4.38 -2.27 2.24
CA ILE A 72 4.74 -1.00 2.87
C ILE A 72 4.46 0.11 1.87
N SER A 73 3.45 0.94 2.11
CA SER A 73 3.12 2.06 1.20
C SER A 73 4.31 3.00 1.00
N GLY A 74 4.38 3.63 -0.18
CA GLY A 74 5.43 4.59 -0.52
C GLY A 74 5.48 5.77 0.45
N MET A 75 4.31 6.27 0.89
CA MET A 75 4.22 7.31 1.91
C MET A 75 4.81 6.89 3.26
N ALA A 76 4.55 5.66 3.72
CA ALA A 76 5.17 5.16 4.95
C ALA A 76 6.70 5.05 4.81
N LEU A 77 7.20 4.60 3.65
CA LEU A 77 8.63 4.56 3.37
C LEU A 77 9.26 5.97 3.38
N GLU A 78 8.59 6.97 2.81
CA GLU A 78 9.05 8.36 2.86
C GLU A 78 9.10 8.90 4.30
N GLN A 79 8.05 8.63 5.11
CA GLN A 79 8.07 9.03 6.52
C GLN A 79 9.20 8.35 7.29
N MET A 80 9.46 7.06 7.05
CA MET A 80 10.58 6.36 7.67
C MET A 80 11.93 6.96 7.24
N GLU A 81 12.14 7.29 5.97
CA GLU A 81 13.38 7.94 5.52
C GLU A 81 13.63 9.29 6.19
N ILE A 82 12.57 10.06 6.44
CA ILE A 82 12.67 11.40 7.03
C ILE A 82 12.87 11.31 8.54
N TYR A 83 12.05 10.50 9.22
CA TYR A 83 11.91 10.56 10.67
C TYR A 83 12.55 9.36 11.40
N THR A 84 12.55 8.17 10.81
CA THR A 84 12.98 6.92 11.48
C THR A 84 13.80 6.00 10.55
N PRO A 85 14.93 6.48 9.99
CA PRO A 85 15.70 5.74 8.98
C PRO A 85 16.21 4.38 9.47
N GLU A 86 16.38 4.21 10.79
CA GLU A 86 16.72 2.95 11.43
C GLU A 86 15.67 1.83 11.17
N VAL A 87 14.41 2.20 10.93
CA VAL A 87 13.36 1.23 10.55
C VAL A 87 13.65 0.67 9.16
N ILE A 88 14.02 1.50 8.19
CA ILE A 88 14.41 1.06 6.86
C ILE A 88 15.61 0.11 6.92
N ASP A 89 16.62 0.43 7.74
CA ASP A 89 17.80 -0.42 7.90
C ASP A 89 17.44 -1.78 8.52
N SER A 90 16.50 -1.82 9.48
CA SER A 90 16.00 -3.09 10.02
C SER A 90 15.23 -3.93 8.99
N PHE A 91 14.49 -3.30 8.06
CA PHE A 91 13.87 -4.01 6.93
C PHE A 91 14.89 -4.51 5.91
N LYS A 92 16.00 -3.79 5.69
CA LYS A 92 17.11 -4.29 4.87
C LYS A 92 17.75 -5.52 5.49
N GLU A 93 17.91 -5.57 6.82
CA GLU A 93 18.41 -6.77 7.51
C GLU A 93 17.46 -7.96 7.30
N LEU A 94 16.16 -7.74 7.43
CA LEU A 94 15.14 -8.74 7.12
C LEU A 94 15.19 -9.22 5.66
N ALA A 95 15.31 -8.29 4.71
CA ALA A 95 15.45 -8.59 3.28
C ALA A 95 16.68 -9.47 3.00
N ALA A 96 17.81 -9.16 3.63
CA ALA A 96 19.07 -9.89 3.46
C ALA A 96 19.01 -11.36 3.93
N THR A 97 18.01 -11.73 4.75
CA THR A 97 17.80 -13.13 5.13
C THR A 97 17.31 -14.02 3.98
N GLY A 98 16.71 -13.44 2.93
CA GLY A 98 16.06 -14.18 1.85
C GLY A 98 14.74 -14.86 2.22
N ASN A 99 14.24 -14.66 3.45
CA ASN A 99 13.00 -15.26 3.96
C ASN A 99 11.83 -14.26 4.04
N VAL A 100 12.04 -13.05 3.52
CA VAL A 100 11.06 -11.96 3.51
C VAL A 100 10.74 -11.55 2.08
N GLU A 101 9.44 -11.44 1.78
CA GLU A 101 8.94 -10.95 0.49
C GLU A 101 8.35 -9.54 0.64
N PHE A 102 8.75 -8.61 -0.23
CA PHE A 102 8.12 -7.29 -0.31
C PHE A 102 7.09 -7.29 -1.44
N LEU A 103 5.88 -6.86 -1.11
CA LEU A 103 4.74 -6.76 -2.01
C LEU A 103 4.68 -5.36 -2.64
N SER A 104 3.94 -5.26 -3.74
CA SER A 104 3.60 -3.96 -4.33
C SER A 104 2.18 -3.56 -3.93
N GLU A 105 1.96 -2.26 -3.85
CA GLU A 105 0.66 -1.60 -3.62
C GLU A 105 0.67 -0.24 -4.33
N THR A 106 -0.35 0.59 -4.13
CA THR A 106 -0.29 1.98 -4.62
C THR A 106 0.66 2.80 -3.75
N TYR A 107 1.48 3.65 -4.38
CA TYR A 107 2.47 4.47 -3.67
C TYR A 107 1.87 5.32 -2.54
N ALA A 108 0.73 5.96 -2.81
CA ALA A 108 0.06 6.83 -1.87
C ALA A 108 -0.92 6.08 -0.94
N HIS A 109 -0.97 4.76 -1.03
CA HIS A 109 -2.04 3.99 -0.38
C HIS A 109 -3.43 4.53 -0.77
N SER A 110 -3.60 4.81 -2.06
CA SER A 110 -4.72 5.53 -2.65
C SER A 110 -5.82 4.61 -3.17
N LEU A 111 -6.99 5.22 -3.38
CA LEU A 111 -8.14 4.59 -4.04
C LEU A 111 -8.09 4.72 -5.57
N SER A 112 -6.93 5.02 -6.15
CA SER A 112 -6.77 5.28 -7.60
C SER A 112 -7.31 4.15 -8.49
N SER A 113 -7.24 2.90 -8.02
CA SER A 113 -7.82 1.73 -8.72
C SER A 113 -9.34 1.81 -8.95
N LEU A 114 -10.05 2.71 -8.26
CA LEU A 114 -11.50 2.90 -8.35
C LEU A 114 -11.91 4.10 -9.21
N GLY A 115 -10.97 4.95 -9.64
CA GLY A 115 -11.31 6.23 -10.26
C GLY A 115 -10.40 6.70 -11.39
N ASP A 116 -9.13 6.33 -11.39
CA ASP A 116 -8.17 6.74 -12.42
C ASP A 116 -7.16 5.61 -12.71
N PRO A 117 -7.44 4.77 -13.73
CA PRO A 117 -6.55 3.67 -14.13
C PRO A 117 -5.12 4.11 -14.50
N ALA A 118 -4.95 5.31 -15.05
CA ALA A 118 -3.64 5.82 -15.44
C ALA A 118 -2.82 6.20 -14.20
N GLU A 119 -3.44 6.88 -13.24
CA GLU A 119 -2.83 7.18 -11.95
C GLU A 119 -2.56 5.91 -11.13
N PHE A 120 -3.47 4.94 -11.16
CA PHE A 120 -3.28 3.64 -10.51
C PHE A 120 -2.00 2.97 -11.01
N LYS A 121 -1.86 2.81 -12.34
CA LYS A 121 -0.66 2.24 -12.95
C LYS A 121 0.61 3.02 -12.60
N HIS A 122 0.53 4.35 -12.62
CA HIS A 122 1.65 5.22 -12.28
C HIS A 122 2.12 5.03 -10.83
N GLN A 123 1.18 4.98 -9.88
CA GLN A 123 1.50 4.75 -8.47
C GLN A 123 2.08 3.35 -8.22
N VAL A 124 1.58 2.32 -8.88
CA VAL A 124 2.14 0.96 -8.77
C VAL A 124 3.57 0.93 -9.29
N GLN A 125 3.85 1.57 -10.43
CA GLN A 125 5.23 1.65 -10.96
C GLN A 125 6.15 2.41 -10.00
N LYS A 126 5.69 3.56 -9.47
CA LYS A 126 6.47 4.34 -8.50
C LYS A 126 6.77 3.55 -7.22
N GLN A 127 5.81 2.74 -6.77
CA GLN A 127 5.99 1.85 -5.63
C GLN A 127 7.04 0.77 -5.89
N GLU A 128 6.98 0.10 -7.05
CA GLU A 128 8.00 -0.88 -7.45
C GLU A 128 9.40 -0.27 -7.46
N ASP A 129 9.54 0.93 -8.03
CA ASP A 129 10.82 1.64 -8.10
C ASP A 129 11.35 2.00 -6.71
N LYS A 130 10.46 2.40 -5.79
CA LYS A 130 10.81 2.71 -4.40
C LYS A 130 11.28 1.48 -3.63
N ILE A 131 10.56 0.37 -3.73
CA ILE A 131 10.95 -0.91 -3.11
C ILE A 131 12.28 -1.40 -3.67
N LYS A 132 12.48 -1.32 -5.00
CA LYS A 132 13.74 -1.70 -5.65
C LYS A 132 14.91 -0.82 -5.20
N SER A 133 14.68 0.49 -5.09
CA SER A 133 15.69 1.45 -4.61
C SER A 133 16.14 1.14 -3.18
N LEU A 134 15.21 0.89 -2.27
CA LEU A 134 15.51 0.72 -0.85
C LEU A 134 16.01 -0.67 -0.48
N PHE A 135 15.43 -1.70 -1.09
CA PHE A 135 15.63 -3.10 -0.67
C PHE A 135 16.28 -3.96 -1.76
N GLY A 136 16.50 -3.44 -2.97
CA GLY A 136 17.13 -4.18 -4.07
C GLY A 136 16.26 -5.29 -4.68
N VAL A 137 14.99 -5.38 -4.29
CA VAL A 137 14.05 -6.41 -4.74
C VAL A 137 12.98 -5.85 -5.66
N LYS A 138 12.52 -6.66 -6.62
CA LYS A 138 11.33 -6.34 -7.42
C LYS A 138 10.14 -7.15 -6.89
N PRO A 139 9.04 -6.49 -6.45
CA PRO A 139 7.83 -7.19 -6.06
C PRO A 139 7.27 -8.09 -7.17
N LYS A 140 6.68 -9.22 -6.78
CA LYS A 140 6.09 -10.21 -7.71
C LYS A 140 4.60 -10.42 -7.51
N VAL A 141 4.10 -10.06 -6.34
CA VAL A 141 2.71 -10.22 -5.92
C VAL A 141 2.16 -8.84 -5.59
N PHE A 142 0.96 -8.57 -6.08
CA PHE A 142 0.27 -7.31 -5.88
C PHE A 142 -0.69 -7.41 -4.68
N ARG A 143 -0.70 -6.38 -3.86
CA ARG A 143 -1.71 -6.18 -2.83
C ARG A 143 -2.24 -4.77 -3.01
N ASN A 144 -3.51 -4.64 -3.39
CA ASN A 144 -4.09 -3.32 -3.55
C ASN A 144 -4.31 -2.66 -2.18
N THR A 145 -4.40 -1.33 -2.18
CA THR A 145 -4.86 -0.55 -1.02
C THR A 145 -6.12 -1.18 -0.45
N GLU A 146 -6.13 -1.39 0.87
CA GLU A 146 -7.26 -1.96 1.61
C GLU A 146 -7.78 -3.31 1.08
N LEU A 147 -6.90 -4.09 0.44
CA LEU A 147 -7.28 -5.35 -0.22
C LEU A 147 -8.41 -5.18 -1.25
N ILE A 148 -8.52 -3.98 -1.84
CA ILE A 148 -9.57 -3.68 -2.81
C ILE A 148 -9.40 -4.53 -4.07
N TYR A 149 -10.48 -5.23 -4.45
CA TYR A 149 -10.52 -6.10 -5.61
C TYR A 149 -11.86 -6.05 -6.33
N SER A 150 -11.79 -6.11 -7.65
CA SER A 150 -12.90 -6.42 -8.56
C SER A 150 -12.34 -7.14 -9.78
N ASP A 151 -13.22 -7.70 -10.60
CA ASP A 151 -12.83 -8.32 -11.87
C ASP A 151 -12.09 -7.34 -12.79
N GLU A 152 -12.52 -6.07 -12.83
CA GLU A 152 -11.86 -4.98 -13.57
C GLU A 152 -10.46 -4.66 -13.01
N ILE A 153 -10.32 -4.56 -11.69
CA ILE A 153 -9.00 -4.33 -11.06
C ILE A 153 -8.06 -5.49 -11.36
N SER A 154 -8.59 -6.71 -11.42
CA SER A 154 -7.80 -7.90 -11.76
C SER A 154 -7.21 -7.81 -13.17
N GLU A 155 -7.96 -7.30 -14.15
CA GLU A 155 -7.48 -7.05 -15.52
C GLU A 155 -6.37 -6.00 -15.54
N MET A 156 -6.55 -4.89 -14.82
CA MET A 156 -5.53 -3.84 -14.70
C MET A 156 -4.24 -4.37 -14.07
N VAL A 157 -4.35 -5.13 -12.98
CA VAL A 157 -3.20 -5.72 -12.26
C VAL A 157 -2.47 -6.74 -13.14
N TYR A 158 -3.20 -7.57 -13.87
CA TYR A 158 -2.60 -8.52 -14.79
C TYR A 158 -1.89 -7.82 -15.97
N ALA A 159 -2.49 -6.75 -16.52
CA ALA A 159 -1.89 -5.94 -17.57
C ALA A 159 -0.59 -5.24 -17.13
N MET A 160 -0.43 -4.97 -15.82
CA MET A 160 0.83 -4.48 -15.24
C MET A 160 1.91 -5.59 -15.08
N GLY A 161 1.57 -6.85 -15.36
CA GLY A 161 2.50 -7.98 -15.39
C GLY A 161 2.51 -8.84 -14.11
N TYR A 162 1.62 -8.56 -13.16
CA TYR A 162 1.47 -9.37 -11.95
C TYR A 162 0.78 -10.70 -12.28
N LYS A 163 1.21 -11.77 -11.60
CA LYS A 163 0.62 -13.12 -11.71
C LYS A 163 0.00 -13.60 -10.40
N GLY A 164 0.11 -12.79 -9.36
CA GLY A 164 -0.39 -13.04 -8.03
C GLY A 164 -1.00 -11.78 -7.45
N MET A 165 -2.18 -11.90 -6.86
CA MET A 165 -2.83 -10.81 -6.14
C MET A 165 -3.40 -11.30 -4.80
N LEU A 166 -3.28 -10.46 -3.77
CA LEU A 166 -3.90 -10.69 -2.48
C LEU A 166 -5.20 -9.90 -2.39
N THR A 167 -6.24 -10.52 -1.86
CA THR A 167 -7.54 -9.86 -1.66
C THR A 167 -8.28 -10.43 -0.44
N GLU A 168 -9.45 -9.89 -0.15
CA GLU A 168 -10.31 -10.27 0.97
C GLU A 168 -10.99 -11.64 0.74
N GLY A 169 -11.25 -12.40 1.81
CA GLY A 169 -12.02 -13.65 1.79
C GLY A 169 -13.50 -13.42 2.08
N ALA A 170 -14.11 -12.41 1.43
CA ALA A 170 -15.45 -11.96 1.75
C ALA A 170 -16.49 -13.09 1.66
N LYS A 171 -17.22 -13.33 2.75
CA LYS A 171 -18.21 -14.43 2.84
C LYS A 171 -19.28 -14.37 1.76
N HIS A 172 -19.72 -13.17 1.38
CA HIS A 172 -20.73 -12.98 0.35
C HIS A 172 -20.23 -13.31 -1.08
N ILE A 173 -18.91 -13.34 -1.28
CA ILE A 173 -18.26 -13.79 -2.53
C ILE A 173 -17.94 -15.28 -2.49
N LEU A 174 -17.38 -15.75 -1.38
CA LEU A 174 -16.98 -17.15 -1.24
C LEU A 174 -18.18 -18.11 -1.08
N GLY A 175 -19.29 -17.64 -0.50
CA GLY A 175 -20.42 -18.49 -0.16
C GLY A 175 -19.99 -19.61 0.79
N TRP A 176 -19.98 -20.84 0.28
CA TRP A 176 -19.56 -22.03 1.04
C TRP A 176 -18.08 -22.41 0.81
N LYS A 177 -17.38 -21.70 -0.09
CA LYS A 177 -15.95 -21.93 -0.39
C LYS A 177 -15.08 -21.40 0.76
N SER A 178 -13.87 -21.96 0.89
CA SER A 178 -12.93 -21.59 1.95
C SER A 178 -11.88 -20.58 1.46
N PRO A 179 -11.46 -19.58 2.27
CA PRO A 179 -10.35 -18.69 1.90
C PRO A 179 -8.98 -19.41 1.89
N ASN A 180 -8.92 -20.66 2.35
CA ASN A 180 -7.71 -21.45 2.54
C ASN A 180 -7.20 -22.19 1.28
N TYR A 181 -7.62 -21.73 0.10
CA TYR A 181 -7.23 -22.24 -1.20
C TYR A 181 -6.62 -21.13 -2.06
N VAL A 182 -5.90 -21.54 -3.11
CA VAL A 182 -5.57 -20.63 -4.22
C VAL A 182 -6.75 -20.56 -5.16
N TYR A 183 -7.11 -19.35 -5.57
CA TYR A 183 -8.10 -19.11 -6.61
C TYR A 183 -7.47 -18.46 -7.84
N SER A 184 -8.25 -18.27 -8.89
CA SER A 184 -7.88 -17.49 -10.07
C SER A 184 -8.91 -16.37 -10.29
N SER A 185 -8.51 -15.29 -10.93
CA SER A 185 -9.49 -14.33 -11.46
C SER A 185 -10.34 -15.02 -12.55
N CYS A 186 -11.64 -14.77 -12.55
CA CYS A 186 -12.50 -15.30 -13.63
C CYS A 186 -12.30 -14.53 -14.96
N THR A 187 -11.87 -13.27 -14.94
CA THR A 187 -11.55 -12.50 -16.15
C THR A 187 -10.11 -12.72 -16.61
N GLU A 188 -9.19 -12.96 -15.68
CA GLU A 188 -7.78 -13.26 -15.95
C GLU A 188 -7.33 -14.58 -15.29
N PRO A 189 -7.60 -15.75 -15.90
CA PRO A 189 -7.32 -17.07 -15.30
C PRO A 189 -5.84 -17.34 -14.97
N LYS A 190 -4.92 -16.54 -15.54
CA LYS A 190 -3.47 -16.61 -15.26
C LYS A 190 -3.06 -15.79 -14.03
N LEU A 191 -3.93 -14.91 -13.55
CA LEU A 191 -3.76 -14.20 -12.28
C LEU A 191 -4.31 -15.07 -11.15
N LYS A 192 -3.44 -15.49 -10.24
CA LYS A 192 -3.82 -16.27 -9.08
C LYS A 192 -4.12 -15.38 -7.89
N LEU A 193 -5.07 -15.79 -7.06
CA LEU A 193 -5.57 -15.04 -5.91
C LEU A 193 -5.32 -15.81 -4.61
N LEU A 194 -4.84 -15.10 -3.59
CA LEU A 194 -4.84 -15.55 -2.19
C LEU A 194 -5.80 -14.66 -1.41
N LEU A 195 -6.67 -15.29 -0.62
CA LEU A 195 -7.74 -14.59 0.08
C LEU A 195 -7.46 -14.57 1.57
N LYS A 196 -7.61 -13.41 2.20
CA LYS A 196 -7.52 -13.26 3.65
C LYS A 196 -8.43 -14.27 4.36
N ASN A 197 -7.90 -14.95 5.36
CA ASN A 197 -8.71 -15.70 6.30
C ASN A 197 -9.12 -14.77 7.46
N ASP A 198 -10.34 -14.25 7.40
CA ASP A 198 -10.90 -13.33 8.40
C ASP A 198 -10.80 -13.85 9.81
N ARG A 199 -11.29 -15.06 10.06
CA ARG A 199 -11.33 -15.63 11.41
C ARG A 199 -9.95 -15.64 12.05
N PHE A 200 -8.97 -16.25 11.38
CA PHE A 200 -7.65 -16.41 11.97
C PHE A 200 -6.84 -15.11 12.00
N SER A 201 -7.12 -14.17 11.10
CA SER A 201 -6.49 -12.84 11.13
C SER A 201 -7.05 -11.99 12.28
N GLU A 202 -8.38 -11.94 12.44
CA GLU A 202 -9.05 -11.17 13.51
C GLU A 202 -8.79 -11.74 14.91
N ASP A 203 -8.60 -13.07 15.03
CA ASP A 203 -8.18 -13.68 16.29
C ASP A 203 -6.84 -13.09 16.77
N LEU A 204 -5.97 -12.65 15.86
CA LEU A 204 -4.70 -12.00 16.17
C LEU A 204 -4.77 -10.47 16.22
N SER A 205 -5.59 -9.82 15.39
CA SER A 205 -5.64 -8.36 15.34
C SER A 205 -6.57 -7.72 16.35
N ASP A 206 -7.69 -8.37 16.68
CA ASP A 206 -8.78 -7.76 17.44
C ASP A 206 -8.98 -8.46 18.78
N ARG A 207 -8.83 -9.80 18.79
CA ARG A 207 -9.22 -10.64 19.94
C ARG A 207 -8.08 -11.04 20.85
N PHE A 208 -6.83 -10.90 20.41
CA PHE A 208 -5.66 -11.42 21.14
C PHE A 208 -5.61 -10.95 22.60
N SER A 209 -5.82 -9.65 22.84
CA SER A 209 -5.86 -9.05 24.17
C SER A 209 -7.28 -8.76 24.68
N ASN A 210 -8.30 -9.42 24.11
CA ASN A 210 -9.69 -9.27 24.55
C ASN A 210 -10.00 -10.26 25.68
N TYR A 211 -9.89 -9.80 26.94
CA TYR A 211 -10.16 -10.59 28.14
C TYR A 211 -11.62 -11.10 28.26
N SER A 212 -12.55 -10.53 27.49
CA SER A 212 -13.95 -10.97 27.46
C SER A 212 -14.23 -12.01 26.37
N TRP A 213 -13.26 -12.30 25.50
CA TRP A 213 -13.40 -13.36 24.51
C TRP A 213 -13.38 -14.73 25.18
N ASN A 214 -14.35 -15.58 24.86
CA ASN A 214 -14.51 -16.90 25.47
C ASN A 214 -13.32 -17.85 25.25
N GLU A 215 -12.48 -17.58 24.24
CA GLU A 215 -11.27 -18.34 23.98
C GLU A 215 -10.01 -17.71 24.58
N TYR A 216 -10.11 -16.60 25.31
CA TYR A 216 -8.98 -15.97 25.99
C TYR A 216 -8.46 -16.85 27.15
N PRO A 217 -7.13 -16.98 27.35
CA PRO A 217 -6.05 -16.42 26.54
C PRO A 217 -5.78 -17.22 25.27
N LEU A 218 -5.37 -16.53 24.20
CA LEU A 218 -4.92 -17.16 22.97
C LEU A 218 -3.43 -17.53 23.08
N THR A 219 -3.15 -18.82 23.20
CA THR A 219 -1.76 -19.34 23.21
C THR A 219 -1.34 -19.83 21.82
N ALA A 220 -0.03 -19.83 21.55
CA ALA A 220 0.49 -20.28 20.25
C ALA A 220 0.14 -21.74 19.95
N ASP A 221 0.17 -22.63 20.95
CA ASP A 221 -0.26 -24.02 20.81
C ASP A 221 -1.74 -24.13 20.43
N LYS A 222 -2.61 -23.37 21.11
CA LYS A 222 -4.05 -23.34 20.85
C LYS A 222 -4.33 -22.86 19.42
N TYR A 223 -3.70 -21.76 19.03
CA TYR A 223 -3.85 -21.17 17.70
C TYR A 223 -3.39 -22.11 16.59
N ILE A 224 -2.18 -22.68 16.71
CA ILE A 224 -1.65 -23.64 15.75
C ILE A 224 -2.47 -24.94 15.71
N SER A 225 -2.99 -25.40 16.86
CA SER A 225 -3.85 -26.58 16.91
C SER A 225 -5.17 -26.35 16.17
N TRP A 226 -5.74 -25.15 16.23
CA TRP A 226 -6.92 -24.79 15.41
C TRP A 226 -6.60 -24.80 13.92
N ILE A 227 -5.44 -24.27 13.52
CA ILE A 227 -4.99 -24.33 12.13
C ILE A 227 -4.79 -25.78 11.69
N ALA A 228 -4.15 -26.61 12.52
CA ALA A 228 -3.92 -28.03 12.21
C ALA A 228 -5.23 -28.79 12.00
N ALA A 229 -6.27 -28.45 12.77
CA ALA A 229 -7.60 -29.05 12.73
C ALA A 229 -8.46 -28.64 11.52
N THR A 230 -8.03 -27.67 10.70
CA THR A 230 -8.70 -27.38 9.41
C THR A 230 -8.66 -28.61 8.48
N PRO A 231 -9.58 -28.76 7.52
CA PRO A 231 -9.57 -29.89 6.58
C PRO A 231 -8.21 -30.04 5.86
N ASP A 232 -7.77 -31.27 5.57
CA ASP A 232 -6.48 -31.51 4.90
C ASP A 232 -6.43 -31.01 3.45
N SER A 233 -7.59 -30.83 2.83
CA SER A 233 -7.70 -30.16 1.53
C SER A 233 -7.34 -28.68 1.63
N GLU A 234 -7.59 -28.02 2.76
CA GLU A 234 -7.24 -26.63 3.02
C GLU A 234 -5.74 -26.52 3.35
N GLN A 235 -4.94 -26.22 2.33
CA GLN A 235 -3.49 -26.30 2.41
C GLN A 235 -2.82 -25.00 2.84
N ILE A 236 -3.53 -23.86 2.81
CA ILE A 236 -2.95 -22.54 3.07
C ILE A 236 -3.81 -21.80 4.09
N ILE A 237 -3.20 -21.21 5.11
CA ILE A 237 -3.87 -20.23 5.97
C ILE A 237 -3.28 -18.85 5.69
N ASN A 238 -4.08 -17.98 5.06
CA ASN A 238 -3.68 -16.62 4.70
C ASN A 238 -3.97 -15.66 5.87
N LEU A 239 -2.91 -15.19 6.54
CA LEU A 239 -2.98 -14.34 7.72
C LEU A 239 -2.51 -12.93 7.39
N PHE A 240 -3.47 -12.07 7.08
CA PHE A 240 -3.27 -10.77 6.45
C PHE A 240 -3.77 -9.69 7.40
N MET A 241 -2.88 -8.84 7.91
CA MET A 241 -3.20 -7.87 8.98
C MET A 241 -2.29 -6.64 8.97
N ASN A 242 -2.67 -5.61 9.72
CA ASN A 242 -1.81 -4.46 9.98
C ASN A 242 -0.60 -4.88 10.82
N TYR A 243 0.58 -4.30 10.56
CA TYR A 243 1.78 -4.66 11.31
C TYR A 243 1.72 -4.18 12.77
N GLU A 244 0.91 -3.15 13.01
CA GLU A 244 0.63 -2.56 14.31
C GLU A 244 0.05 -3.57 15.31
N VAL A 245 -0.42 -4.76 14.87
CA VAL A 245 -0.73 -5.91 15.75
C VAL A 245 0.40 -6.19 16.74
N LEU A 246 1.66 -6.05 16.31
CA LEU A 246 2.84 -6.24 17.15
C LEU A 246 3.24 -4.94 17.84
N GLY A 247 2.82 -4.74 19.09
CA GLY A 247 3.33 -3.68 19.97
C GLY A 247 2.52 -2.38 19.98
N SER A 248 1.68 -2.11 18.97
CA SER A 248 0.78 -0.93 18.97
C SER A 248 -0.66 -1.28 19.33
N LEU A 249 -1.32 -2.15 18.56
CA LEU A 249 -2.67 -2.66 18.87
C LEU A 249 -2.64 -3.56 20.10
N HIS A 250 -1.63 -4.44 20.19
CA HIS A 250 -1.35 -5.23 21.37
C HIS A 250 0.02 -4.82 21.94
N PRO A 251 0.06 -4.06 23.05
CA PRO A 251 1.31 -3.69 23.73
C PRO A 251 2.16 -4.92 24.09
N ALA A 252 3.47 -4.74 24.23
CA ALA A 252 4.39 -5.85 24.49
C ALA A 252 4.02 -6.66 25.74
N GLU A 253 3.46 -6.00 26.75
CA GLU A 253 3.04 -6.56 28.04
C GLU A 253 1.87 -7.55 27.89
N THR A 254 1.14 -7.51 26.77
CA THR A 254 0.11 -8.51 26.45
C THR A 254 0.71 -9.88 26.10
N GLY A 255 2.01 -9.96 25.84
CA GLY A 255 2.70 -11.18 25.43
C GLY A 255 2.63 -11.47 23.93
N ILE A 256 2.16 -10.51 23.10
CA ILE A 256 2.04 -10.71 21.64
C ILE A 256 3.36 -11.13 20.98
N PHE A 257 4.49 -10.54 21.39
CA PHE A 257 5.80 -10.89 20.84
C PHE A 257 6.21 -12.33 21.19
N ASP A 258 5.97 -12.75 22.43
CA ASP A 258 6.28 -14.11 22.88
C ASP A 258 5.38 -15.14 22.20
N PHE A 259 4.11 -14.79 21.99
CA PHE A 259 3.18 -15.59 21.19
C PHE A 259 3.72 -15.81 19.77
N PHE A 260 4.08 -14.74 19.06
CA PHE A 260 4.60 -14.85 17.68
C PHE A 260 5.90 -15.65 17.61
N LYS A 261 6.84 -15.40 18.55
CA LYS A 261 8.10 -16.15 18.62
C LYS A 261 7.90 -17.65 18.86
N ALA A 262 6.80 -18.05 19.50
CA ALA A 262 6.48 -19.45 19.73
C ALA A 262 5.83 -20.15 18.52
N LEU A 263 5.22 -19.41 17.58
CA LEU A 263 4.50 -20.00 16.43
C LEU A 263 5.34 -20.98 15.61
N PRO A 264 6.61 -20.69 15.24
CA PRO A 264 7.38 -21.61 14.39
C PRO A 264 7.61 -22.97 15.02
N ARG A 265 7.79 -23.02 16.35
CA ARG A 265 7.99 -24.27 17.09
C ARG A 265 6.72 -25.13 17.05
N PHE A 266 5.58 -24.57 17.47
CA PHE A 266 4.32 -25.30 17.50
C PHE A 266 3.86 -25.70 16.10
N ALA A 267 4.08 -24.84 15.09
CA ALA A 267 3.79 -25.16 13.70
C ALA A 267 4.60 -26.37 13.23
N ALA A 268 5.91 -26.41 13.54
CA ALA A 268 6.77 -27.55 13.19
C ALA A 268 6.33 -28.86 13.86
N GLU A 269 5.90 -28.83 15.13
CA GLU A 269 5.37 -30.00 15.86
C GLU A 269 4.10 -30.58 15.20
N LYS A 270 3.32 -29.75 14.51
CA LYS A 270 2.11 -30.16 13.75
C LYS A 270 2.36 -30.36 12.25
N GLY A 271 3.61 -30.26 11.79
CA GLY A 271 3.93 -30.39 10.36
C GLY A 271 3.40 -29.26 9.48
N ILE A 272 3.25 -28.05 10.03
CA ILE A 272 2.83 -26.84 9.33
C ILE A 272 4.06 -25.98 9.01
N GLY A 273 4.19 -25.55 7.75
CA GLY A 273 5.27 -24.67 7.29
C GLY A 273 4.86 -23.20 7.18
N PHE A 274 5.82 -22.33 6.84
CA PHE A 274 5.57 -20.94 6.48
C PHE A 274 6.04 -20.70 5.05
N SER A 275 5.22 -20.00 4.26
CA SER A 275 5.50 -19.72 2.86
C SER A 275 5.22 -18.25 2.58
N THR A 276 6.01 -17.64 1.69
CA THR A 276 5.66 -16.32 1.17
C THR A 276 4.55 -16.43 0.12
N PRO A 277 3.82 -15.34 -0.19
CA PRO A 277 2.82 -15.35 -1.25
C PRO A 277 3.34 -15.90 -2.58
N SER A 278 4.54 -15.48 -3.03
CA SER A 278 5.13 -16.00 -4.27
C SER A 278 5.34 -17.52 -4.25
N GLU A 279 5.76 -18.08 -3.11
CA GLU A 279 6.00 -19.52 -2.98
C GLU A 279 4.69 -20.31 -3.03
N VAL A 280 3.66 -19.85 -2.31
CA VAL A 280 2.32 -20.44 -2.35
C VAL A 280 1.80 -20.46 -3.79
N LEU A 281 1.88 -19.32 -4.47
CA LEU A 281 1.38 -19.16 -5.83
C LEU A 281 2.18 -19.96 -6.87
N ALA A 282 3.46 -20.24 -6.62
CA ALA A 282 4.28 -21.09 -7.48
C ALA A 282 3.96 -22.58 -7.31
N LEU A 283 3.73 -23.02 -6.06
CA LEU A 283 3.57 -24.43 -5.71
C LEU A 283 2.15 -24.95 -5.89
N MET A 284 1.15 -24.09 -5.70
CA MET A 284 -0.25 -24.53 -5.65
C MET A 284 -1.04 -24.11 -6.90
N LYS A 285 -1.96 -24.98 -7.30
CA LYS A 285 -2.86 -24.74 -8.43
C LYS A 285 -4.16 -24.10 -7.92
N PRO A 286 -4.74 -23.14 -8.66
CA PRO A 286 -6.08 -22.64 -8.36
C PRO A 286 -7.08 -23.79 -8.31
N VAL A 287 -7.93 -23.81 -7.27
CA VAL A 287 -9.01 -24.80 -7.16
C VAL A 287 -10.24 -24.40 -7.95
N ASP A 288 -10.41 -23.09 -8.17
CA ASP A 288 -11.53 -22.50 -8.90
C ASP A 288 -11.20 -21.05 -9.31
N CYS A 289 -12.10 -20.39 -10.03
CA CYS A 289 -12.09 -18.94 -10.21
C CYS A 289 -13.07 -18.23 -9.27
N ILE A 290 -12.82 -16.94 -9.03
CA ILE A 290 -13.71 -16.05 -8.29
C ILE A 290 -14.05 -14.85 -9.17
N SER A 291 -15.35 -14.55 -9.25
CA SER A 291 -15.87 -13.36 -9.93
C SER A 291 -16.40 -12.38 -8.89
N VAL A 292 -15.93 -11.15 -8.98
CA VAL A 292 -16.26 -10.04 -8.09
C VAL A 292 -16.64 -8.85 -8.97
N PRO A 293 -17.92 -8.72 -9.35
CA PRO A 293 -18.35 -7.67 -10.29
C PRO A 293 -18.29 -6.26 -9.68
N TYR A 294 -18.33 -6.14 -8.34
CA TYR A 294 -18.28 -4.86 -7.63
C TYR A 294 -17.12 -4.83 -6.64
N PRO A 295 -16.39 -3.70 -6.51
CA PRO A 295 -15.25 -3.60 -5.62
C PRO A 295 -15.54 -4.00 -4.17
N MET A 296 -14.85 -5.03 -3.70
CA MET A 296 -14.85 -5.47 -2.30
C MET A 296 -13.61 -4.98 -1.57
N SER A 297 -13.65 -4.97 -0.25
CA SER A 297 -12.53 -4.57 0.62
C SER A 297 -12.59 -5.34 1.94
N TRP A 298 -11.53 -5.29 2.73
CA TRP A 298 -11.39 -6.02 4.00
C TRP A 298 -11.94 -5.31 5.24
N VAL A 299 -12.41 -4.07 5.11
CA VAL A 299 -12.94 -3.26 6.23
C VAL A 299 -14.45 -3.44 6.36
N ASP A 300 -14.93 -3.33 7.60
CA ASP A 300 -16.34 -3.43 8.00
C ASP A 300 -17.02 -4.77 7.64
N GLU A 301 -18.22 -5.00 8.16
CA GLU A 301 -18.93 -6.28 7.97
C GLU A 301 -19.39 -6.48 6.52
N GLU A 302 -19.72 -5.38 5.83
CA GLU A 302 -20.21 -5.41 4.45
C GLU A 302 -19.12 -5.86 3.47
N ARG A 303 -17.83 -5.72 3.84
CA ARG A 303 -16.66 -6.07 3.02
C ARG A 303 -16.69 -5.41 1.63
N ASP A 304 -17.07 -4.13 1.60
CA ASP A 304 -17.15 -3.29 0.41
C ASP A 304 -16.33 -1.99 0.56
N CYS A 305 -16.39 -1.10 -0.43
CA CYS A 305 -15.64 0.17 -0.39
C CYS A 305 -16.38 1.31 0.35
N SER A 306 -17.49 1.04 1.05
CA SER A 306 -18.32 2.07 1.66
C SER A 306 -17.66 2.78 2.86
N SER A 307 -16.61 2.19 3.45
CA SER A 307 -15.80 2.87 4.47
C SER A 307 -15.07 4.11 3.92
N TRP A 308 -14.82 4.17 2.61
CA TRP A 308 -14.17 5.31 1.94
C TRP A 308 -15.04 6.06 0.93
N LEU A 309 -16.07 5.43 0.36
CA LEU A 309 -16.93 6.03 -0.67
C LEU A 309 -18.44 5.86 -0.38
N GLY A 310 -18.80 5.62 0.88
CA GLY A 310 -20.17 5.29 1.29
C GLY A 310 -21.10 6.49 1.46
N ASN A 311 -20.59 7.73 1.51
CA ASN A 311 -21.40 8.92 1.68
C ASN A 311 -21.05 10.05 0.69
N VAL A 312 -21.89 11.09 0.66
CA VAL A 312 -21.77 12.22 -0.27
C VAL A 312 -20.50 13.06 -0.09
N LEU A 313 -19.98 13.15 1.15
CA LEU A 313 -18.75 13.91 1.45
C LEU A 313 -17.54 13.24 0.80
N GLN A 314 -17.45 11.93 1.03
CA GLN A 314 -16.43 11.07 0.47
C GLN A 314 -16.44 11.05 -1.07
N GLN A 315 -17.62 10.84 -1.65
CA GLN A 315 -17.82 10.79 -3.09
C GLN A 315 -17.45 12.12 -3.76
N GLU A 316 -17.83 13.25 -3.16
CA GLU A 316 -17.50 14.57 -3.70
C GLU A 316 -16.00 14.85 -3.64
N ALA A 317 -15.35 14.56 -2.50
CA ALA A 317 -13.90 14.71 -2.36
C ALA A 317 -13.14 13.85 -3.37
N PHE A 318 -13.53 12.58 -3.53
CA PHE A 318 -12.91 11.65 -4.47
C PHE A 318 -13.09 12.09 -5.92
N ARG A 319 -14.30 12.51 -6.30
CA ARG A 319 -14.60 13.03 -7.64
C ARG A 319 -13.74 14.25 -7.95
N LYS A 320 -13.71 15.23 -7.05
CA LYS A 320 -12.93 16.48 -7.23
C LYS A 320 -11.44 16.23 -7.37
N LEU A 321 -10.90 15.29 -6.59
CA LEU A 321 -9.51 14.87 -6.70
C LEU A 321 -9.23 14.24 -8.07
N ASN A 322 -10.07 13.32 -8.54
CA ASN A 322 -9.86 12.66 -9.84
C ASN A 322 -9.99 13.63 -11.03
N GLU A 323 -10.88 14.63 -10.94
CA GLU A 323 -11.07 15.65 -12.00
C GLU A 323 -9.77 16.42 -12.34
N ILE A 324 -8.90 16.66 -11.36
CA ILE A 324 -7.63 17.39 -11.60
C ILE A 324 -6.46 16.47 -11.98
N GLY A 325 -6.64 15.14 -11.88
CA GLY A 325 -5.56 14.16 -12.04
C GLY A 325 -4.84 14.24 -13.39
N GLU A 326 -5.58 14.46 -14.48
CA GLU A 326 -4.97 14.63 -15.81
C GLU A 326 -4.03 15.83 -15.85
N ARG A 327 -4.48 16.98 -15.33
CA ARG A 327 -3.69 18.21 -15.34
C ARG A 327 -2.44 18.10 -14.45
N VAL A 328 -2.56 17.41 -13.31
CA VAL A 328 -1.41 17.13 -12.43
C VAL A 328 -0.35 16.27 -13.14
N ARG A 329 -0.74 15.31 -13.97
CA ARG A 329 0.21 14.50 -14.75
C ARG A 329 1.05 15.33 -15.72
N LEU A 330 0.52 16.46 -16.17
CA LEU A 330 1.23 17.39 -17.08
C LEU A 330 2.27 18.22 -16.35
N SER A 331 2.04 18.49 -15.07
CA SER A 331 2.99 19.19 -14.21
C SER A 331 4.31 18.43 -14.10
N GLN A 332 5.42 19.15 -14.23
CA GLN A 332 6.76 18.66 -13.90
C GLN A 332 7.24 19.17 -12.52
N THR A 333 6.43 19.99 -11.84
CA THR A 333 6.81 20.58 -10.55
C THR A 333 6.83 19.51 -9.47
N ARG A 334 8.02 19.24 -8.93
CA ARG A 334 8.25 18.21 -7.91
C ARG A 334 7.29 18.34 -6.74
N ARG A 335 7.05 19.57 -6.26
CA ARG A 335 6.18 19.80 -5.10
C ARG A 335 4.71 19.51 -5.39
N ILE A 336 4.21 19.89 -6.57
CA ILE A 336 2.85 19.55 -7.00
C ILE A 336 2.66 18.04 -7.06
N ARG A 337 3.62 17.31 -7.65
CA ARG A 337 3.57 15.84 -7.68
C ARG A 337 3.63 15.20 -6.31
N GLN A 338 4.44 15.74 -5.39
CA GLN A 338 4.51 15.23 -4.02
C GLN A 338 3.19 15.45 -3.29
N ASP A 339 2.66 16.68 -3.33
CA ASP A 339 1.39 17.02 -2.69
C ASP A 339 0.24 16.16 -3.26
N TRP A 340 0.23 15.93 -4.58
CA TRP A 340 -0.72 15.04 -5.26
C TRP A 340 -0.75 13.62 -4.68
N TYR A 341 0.39 13.01 -4.40
CA TYR A 341 0.41 11.69 -3.77
C TYR A 341 -0.16 11.77 -2.36
N TYR A 342 0.25 12.76 -1.57
CA TYR A 342 -0.18 12.82 -0.16
C TYR A 342 -1.68 13.10 -0.02
N LEU A 343 -2.28 13.84 -0.94
CA LEU A 343 -3.73 14.11 -0.97
C LEU A 343 -4.56 12.91 -1.42
N GLN A 344 -3.94 11.90 -2.02
CA GLN A 344 -4.62 10.68 -2.48
C GLN A 344 -4.72 9.56 -1.45
N SER A 345 -4.11 9.72 -0.26
CA SER A 345 -4.19 8.71 0.82
C SER A 345 -5.63 8.33 1.12
N SER A 346 -5.91 7.02 1.23
CA SER A 346 -7.26 6.52 1.52
C SER A 346 -7.79 7.05 2.86
N ASP A 347 -6.90 7.35 3.82
CA ASP A 347 -7.21 7.86 5.15
C ASP A 347 -8.05 9.14 5.11
N HIS A 348 -7.78 10.05 4.17
CA HIS A 348 -8.53 11.31 4.07
C HIS A 348 -10.01 11.04 3.84
N PHE A 349 -10.34 10.06 3.00
CA PHE A 349 -11.72 9.64 2.78
C PHE A 349 -12.28 8.84 3.96
N TYR A 350 -11.45 8.02 4.60
CA TYR A 350 -11.86 7.28 5.80
C TYR A 350 -12.27 8.24 6.93
N TYR A 351 -11.55 9.35 7.13
CA TYR A 351 -11.88 10.37 8.12
C TYR A 351 -13.21 11.09 7.85
N MET A 352 -13.69 11.07 6.61
CA MET A 352 -15.00 11.61 6.21
C MET A 352 -16.14 10.59 6.35
N SER A 353 -15.85 9.38 6.83
CA SER A 353 -16.88 8.34 7.02
C SER A 353 -17.82 8.67 8.17
N THR A 354 -19.11 8.52 7.92
CA THR A 354 -20.16 8.66 8.94
C THR A 354 -20.48 7.34 9.65
N LYS A 355 -19.83 6.23 9.27
CA LYS A 355 -20.00 4.93 9.94
C LYS A 355 -19.27 4.85 11.28
N HIS A 356 -18.12 5.53 11.38
CA HIS A 356 -17.14 5.34 12.46
C HIS A 356 -17.09 6.51 13.46
N ILE A 357 -18.23 7.19 13.68
CA ILE A 357 -18.31 8.38 14.54
C ILE A 357 -17.86 8.02 15.97
N GLY A 358 -16.75 8.63 16.41
CA GLY A 358 -16.21 8.45 17.76
C GLY A 358 -15.48 7.13 18.00
N ALA A 359 -15.35 6.26 16.99
CA ALA A 359 -14.72 4.94 17.11
C ALA A 359 -13.36 4.83 16.41
N GLY A 360 -12.89 5.87 15.72
CA GLY A 360 -11.79 5.79 14.75
C GLY A 360 -10.54 6.63 15.06
N PHE A 361 -9.43 6.23 14.43
CA PHE A 361 -8.15 6.92 14.35
C PHE A 361 -8.21 8.19 13.47
N SER A 362 -9.16 9.08 13.69
CA SER A 362 -9.28 10.36 12.97
C SER A 362 -8.57 11.48 13.73
N PRO A 363 -7.78 12.36 13.07
CA PRO A 363 -7.25 13.58 13.69
C PRO A 363 -8.31 14.71 13.79
N TYR A 364 -9.56 14.44 13.37
CA TYR A 364 -10.66 15.41 13.36
C TYR A 364 -11.77 15.01 14.33
N ASP A 365 -12.43 16.01 14.91
CA ASP A 365 -13.52 15.82 15.87
C ASP A 365 -14.75 15.13 15.24
N ASN A 366 -15.01 15.36 13.96
CA ASN A 366 -16.11 14.75 13.23
C ASN A 366 -15.85 14.72 11.70
N PRO A 367 -16.65 13.93 10.94
CA PRO A 367 -16.46 13.78 9.49
C PRO A 367 -16.59 15.08 8.67
N TYR A 368 -17.38 16.06 9.14
CA TYR A 368 -17.55 17.33 8.44
C TYR A 368 -16.31 18.22 8.58
N ASP A 369 -15.65 18.19 9.73
CA ASP A 369 -14.37 18.89 9.91
C ASP A 369 -13.26 18.29 9.04
N ALA A 370 -13.22 16.95 8.93
CA ALA A 370 -12.32 16.26 8.01
C ALA A 370 -12.57 16.68 6.55
N PHE A 371 -13.84 16.66 6.11
CA PHE A 371 -14.24 17.08 4.77
C PHE A 371 -13.88 18.54 4.50
N ASN A 372 -14.26 19.47 5.39
CA ASN A 372 -13.99 20.89 5.21
C ASN A 372 -12.49 21.18 5.14
N ASN A 373 -11.68 20.56 6.01
CA ASN A 373 -10.24 20.74 6.00
C ASN A 373 -9.63 20.23 4.69
N TYR A 374 -9.99 19.01 4.28
CA TYR A 374 -9.51 18.39 3.05
C TYR A 374 -9.91 19.20 1.82
N MET A 375 -11.17 19.65 1.74
CA MET A 375 -11.66 20.42 0.58
C MET A 375 -11.00 21.79 0.48
N ASN A 376 -10.67 22.45 1.60
CA ASN A 376 -9.90 23.70 1.55
C ASN A 376 -8.48 23.45 1.01
N VAL A 377 -7.81 22.39 1.49
CA VAL A 377 -6.47 22.01 0.99
C VAL A 377 -6.52 21.65 -0.49
N LEU A 378 -7.48 20.82 -0.90
CA LEU A 378 -7.65 20.42 -2.29
C LEU A 378 -7.97 21.62 -3.19
N SER A 379 -8.75 22.59 -2.70
CA SER A 379 -9.05 23.82 -3.43
C SER A 379 -7.78 24.67 -3.68
N ASP A 380 -6.93 24.86 -2.66
CA ASP A 380 -5.65 25.55 -2.85
C ASP A 380 -4.73 24.78 -3.80
N PHE A 381 -4.68 23.45 -3.66
CA PHE A 381 -3.90 22.59 -4.55
C PHE A 381 -4.36 22.74 -6.02
N ILE A 382 -5.67 22.72 -6.28
CA ILE A 382 -6.24 22.93 -7.61
C ILE A 382 -5.85 24.30 -8.16
N VAL A 383 -5.93 25.37 -7.35
CA VAL A 383 -5.51 26.73 -7.77
C VAL A 383 -4.03 26.72 -8.20
N ARG A 384 -3.16 26.04 -7.44
CA ARG A 384 -1.74 25.94 -7.79
C ARG A 384 -1.50 25.17 -9.09
N VAL A 385 -2.22 24.06 -9.31
CA VAL A 385 -2.14 23.29 -10.56
C VAL A 385 -2.63 24.11 -11.75
N ASN A 386 -3.74 24.83 -11.58
CA ASN A 386 -4.29 25.71 -12.60
C ASN A 386 -3.46 26.97 -12.83
N ALA A 387 -2.59 27.36 -11.91
CA ALA A 387 -1.64 28.45 -12.14
C ALA A 387 -0.49 28.05 -13.08
N GLU A 388 -0.20 26.75 -13.24
CA GLU A 388 0.88 26.28 -14.13
C GLU A 388 0.51 26.35 -15.62
N PHE A 389 -0.78 26.25 -15.94
CA PHE A 389 -1.28 26.23 -17.30
C PHE A 389 -2.55 27.08 -17.40
N PRO A 390 -2.84 27.81 -18.48
CA PRO A 390 -4.10 28.55 -18.61
C PRO A 390 -5.32 27.63 -18.53
N GLU A 391 -6.34 27.98 -17.72
CA GLU A 391 -7.57 27.19 -17.61
C GLU A 391 -8.37 27.11 -18.92
N THR A 392 -8.18 28.09 -19.81
CA THR A 392 -8.85 28.18 -21.11
C THR A 392 -8.37 27.14 -22.13
N ILE A 393 -7.26 26.47 -21.86
CA ILE A 393 -6.69 25.46 -22.75
C ILE A 393 -7.15 24.09 -22.26
N GLU A 394 -7.86 23.36 -23.12
CA GLU A 394 -8.31 22.00 -22.82
C GLU A 394 -7.11 21.05 -22.69
N ASN A 395 -7.25 19.98 -21.91
CA ASN A 395 -6.14 19.06 -21.63
C ASN A 395 -5.58 18.42 -22.91
N GLU A 396 -6.41 18.13 -23.91
CA GLU A 396 -5.96 17.58 -25.21
C GLU A 396 -5.06 18.56 -25.97
N GLU A 397 -5.45 19.83 -26.04
CA GLU A 397 -4.67 20.88 -26.67
C GLU A 397 -3.37 21.11 -25.89
N LEU A 398 -3.45 21.18 -24.57
CA LEU A 398 -2.30 21.34 -23.70
C LEU A 398 -1.31 20.18 -23.84
N ASN A 399 -1.80 18.94 -23.90
CA ASN A 399 -1.00 17.73 -24.14
C ASN A 399 -0.24 17.80 -25.47
N SER A 400 -0.91 18.21 -26.54
CA SER A 400 -0.32 18.39 -27.86
C SER A 400 0.78 19.46 -27.84
N LEU A 401 0.52 20.60 -27.20
CA LEU A 401 1.48 21.69 -27.05
C LEU A 401 2.70 21.26 -26.23
N LEU A 402 2.49 20.62 -25.08
CA LEU A 402 3.57 20.12 -24.23
C LEU A 402 4.42 19.06 -24.93
N THR A 403 3.78 18.16 -25.69
CA THR A 403 4.49 17.16 -26.49
C THR A 403 5.34 17.83 -27.57
N THR A 404 4.79 18.84 -28.24
CA THR A 404 5.52 19.62 -29.25
C THR A 404 6.73 20.34 -28.64
N ILE A 405 6.53 21.01 -27.50
CA ILE A 405 7.60 21.69 -26.76
C ILE A 405 8.69 20.70 -26.35
N LYS A 406 8.31 19.52 -25.84
CA LYS A 406 9.26 18.47 -25.46
C LYS A 406 10.08 17.99 -26.65
N ASN A 407 9.44 17.66 -27.77
CA ASN A 407 10.11 17.19 -28.98
C ASN A 407 11.07 18.25 -29.53
N GLN A 408 10.66 19.52 -29.53
CA GLN A 408 11.51 20.64 -29.91
C GLN A 408 12.71 20.80 -28.97
N GLY A 409 12.51 20.60 -27.65
CA GLY A 409 13.59 20.60 -26.67
C GLY A 409 14.62 19.50 -26.92
N GLU A 410 14.17 18.28 -27.19
CA GLU A 410 15.03 17.14 -27.53
C GLU A 410 15.83 17.40 -28.83
N GLU A 411 15.17 17.92 -29.86
CA GLU A 411 15.81 18.30 -31.13
C GLU A 411 16.87 19.40 -30.92
N ILE A 412 16.57 20.42 -30.12
CA ILE A 412 17.53 21.49 -29.79
C ILE A 412 18.76 20.92 -29.08
N GLU A 413 18.58 20.00 -28.12
CA GLU A 413 19.71 19.34 -27.44
C GLU A 413 20.59 18.53 -28.41
N GLU A 414 19.99 17.80 -29.34
CA GLU A 414 20.72 17.05 -30.36
C GLU A 414 21.52 17.99 -31.27
N LEU A 415 20.89 19.05 -31.78
CA LEU A 415 21.54 20.06 -32.61
C LEU A 415 22.68 20.76 -31.86
N GLN A 416 22.53 21.06 -30.57
CA GLN A 416 23.60 21.62 -29.74
C GLN A 416 24.80 20.66 -29.62
N LYS A 417 24.54 19.36 -29.39
CA LYS A 417 25.59 18.33 -29.35
C LYS A 417 26.33 18.23 -30.69
N GLU A 418 25.62 18.33 -31.81
CA GLU A 418 26.22 18.33 -33.14
C GLU A 418 27.04 19.60 -33.41
N LEU A 419 26.51 20.77 -33.04
CA LEU A 419 27.20 22.04 -33.16
C LEU A 419 28.53 22.02 -32.39
N ASP A 420 28.54 21.49 -31.16
CA ASP A 420 29.75 21.36 -30.34
C ASP A 420 30.77 20.40 -30.95
N LYS A 421 30.31 19.27 -31.52
CA LYS A 421 31.18 18.36 -32.28
C LYS A 421 31.79 19.06 -33.49
N CYS A 422 31.02 19.85 -34.23
CA CYS A 422 31.49 20.63 -35.37
C CYS A 422 32.49 21.71 -34.95
N LYS A 423 32.20 22.48 -33.90
CA LYS A 423 33.13 23.48 -33.34
C LYS A 423 34.46 22.85 -32.91
N LYS A 424 34.43 21.70 -32.23
CA LYS A 424 35.64 20.95 -31.87
C LYS A 424 36.43 20.47 -33.10
N LYS A 425 35.75 20.02 -34.16
CA LYS A 425 36.41 19.64 -35.43
C LYS A 425 37.05 20.84 -36.12
N VAL A 426 36.39 22.00 -36.14
CA VAL A 426 36.92 23.23 -36.74
C VAL A 426 38.12 23.73 -35.95
N ALA A 427 38.04 23.79 -34.62
CA ALA A 427 39.17 24.17 -33.77
C ALA A 427 40.38 23.24 -33.96
N LYS A 428 40.14 21.93 -34.07
CA LYS A 428 41.21 20.95 -34.34
C LYS A 428 41.85 21.11 -35.72
N LYS A 429 41.07 21.50 -36.75
CA LYS A 429 41.61 21.81 -38.08
C LYS A 429 42.41 23.11 -38.11
N ALA A 430 41.95 24.13 -37.39
CA ALA A 430 42.67 25.40 -37.27
C ALA A 430 44.02 25.23 -36.56
N ALA A 431 44.05 24.47 -35.46
CA ALA A 431 45.27 24.14 -34.72
C ALA A 431 46.25 23.20 -35.46
N SER A 432 45.83 22.59 -36.58
CA SER A 432 46.70 21.80 -37.46
C SER A 432 47.17 22.55 -38.70
N ALA A 433 46.72 23.81 -38.87
CA ALA A 433 47.07 24.68 -39.99
C ALA A 433 48.02 25.83 -39.57
N GLU A 434 48.21 26.03 -38.26
CA GLU A 434 49.39 26.67 -37.66
C GLU A 434 50.50 25.63 -37.46
#